data_AF-A0AAD4PK65-F1
#
_entry.id   AF-A0AAD4PK65-F1
#
_cell.length_a   1.000
_cell.length_b   1.000
_cell.length_c   1.000
_cell.angle_alpha   90.00
_cell.angle_beta   90.00
_cell.angle_gamma   90.00
#
_symmetry.space_group_name_H-M   'P 1'
#
loop_
_entity.id
_entity.type
_entity.pdbx_description
1 polymer ?
#
loop_
_entity_poly.entity_id
_entity_poly.type
_entity_poly.pdbx_seq_one_letter_code
_entity_poly.pdbx_strand_id
1 'polypeptide(L)'
;MKKAQTPPPSEIDLTEPIYDYMKYGNKKKSKALPQLKGKKRVSFKRIVEQVTFTDDWKMLTSESHLRTEEEQVGAPSRHTII
;
A
#
# COMPACT_ATOMS: atom_id res chain seq x y z
N MET A 1 39.04 50.31 4.70
CA MET A 1 37.98 49.43 4.15
C MET A 1 37.07 49.03 5.31
N LYS A 2 35.80 49.47 5.34
CA LYS A 2 34.86 49.13 6.42
C LYS A 2 34.26 47.74 6.14
N LYS A 3 34.39 46.79 7.07
CA LYS A 3 33.73 45.48 6.97
C LYS A 3 32.23 45.68 7.14
N ALA A 4 31.43 45.20 6.19
CA ALA A 4 29.98 45.15 6.32
C ALA A 4 29.63 44.09 7.37
N GLN A 5 28.93 44.52 8.43
CA GLN A 5 28.39 43.63 9.46
C GLN A 5 27.02 43.16 9.01
N THR A 6 26.89 41.85 8.77
CA THR A 6 25.63 41.22 8.40
C THR A 6 24.66 41.33 9.58
N PRO A 7 23.41 41.80 9.39
CA PRO A 7 22.43 41.76 10.47
C PRO A 7 22.12 40.30 10.83
N PRO A 8 21.88 39.98 12.12
CA PRO A 8 21.47 38.64 12.51
C PRO A 8 20.10 38.33 11.88
N PRO A 9 19.79 37.06 11.59
CA PRO A 9 18.51 36.69 11.04
C PRO A 9 17.42 37.09 12.04
N SER A 10 16.57 38.04 11.63
CA SER A 10 15.34 38.37 12.34
C SER A 10 14.56 37.08 12.55
N GLU A 11 14.17 36.82 13.79
CA GLU A 11 13.29 35.73 14.19
C GLU A 11 12.02 35.83 13.35
N ILE A 12 11.94 34.99 12.32
CA ILE A 12 10.73 34.83 11.53
C ILE A 12 9.80 34.07 12.46
N ASP A 13 8.83 34.78 13.03
CA ASP A 13 7.69 34.14 13.69
C ASP A 13 6.97 33.33 12.61
N LEU A 14 7.38 32.06 12.49
CA LEU A 14 6.80 31.05 11.61
C LEU A 14 5.45 30.63 12.19
N THR A 15 4.54 31.58 12.35
CA THR A 15 3.12 31.27 12.44
C THR A 15 2.66 30.88 11.04
N GLU A 16 2.99 29.65 10.66
CA GLU A 16 2.46 29.03 9.46
C GLU A 16 0.93 29.11 9.52
N PRO A 17 0.27 29.59 8.45
CA PRO A 17 -1.19 29.57 8.41
C PRO A 17 -1.65 28.11 8.45
N ILE A 18 -2.24 27.71 9.57
CA ILE A 18 -2.87 26.39 9.72
C ILE A 18 -4.11 26.37 8.82
N TYR A 19 -3.98 25.76 7.66
CA TYR A 19 -5.09 25.53 6.75
C TYR A 19 -5.91 24.34 7.24
N ASP A 20 -7.10 24.61 7.77
CA ASP A 20 -8.08 23.58 8.03
C ASP A 20 -8.77 23.16 6.72
N TYR A 21 -8.27 22.08 6.12
CA TYR A 21 -8.82 21.50 4.89
C TYR A 21 -10.21 20.85 5.09
N MET A 22 -10.67 20.66 6.34
CA MET A 22 -12.00 20.15 6.67
C MET A 22 -13.06 21.27 6.75
N LYS A 23 -12.62 22.53 6.84
CA LYS A 23 -13.49 23.72 6.95
C LYS A 23 -14.42 23.93 5.74
N TYR A 24 -14.10 23.32 4.59
CA TYR A 24 -14.90 23.40 3.36
C TYR A 24 -15.74 22.15 3.07
N GLY A 25 -16.03 21.35 4.09
CA GLY A 25 -16.97 20.24 3.99
C GLY A 25 -18.41 20.69 3.74
N ASN A 26 -18.90 20.42 2.53
CA ASN A 26 -20.31 20.28 2.16
C ASN A 26 -21.04 21.53 1.63
N LYS A 27 -20.77 21.90 0.37
CA LYS A 27 -21.83 22.49 -0.46
C LYS A 27 -22.81 21.37 -0.84
N LYS A 28 -24.03 21.42 -0.31
CA LYS A 28 -25.13 20.49 -0.60
C LYS A 28 -25.22 20.23 -2.11
N LYS A 29 -24.81 19.04 -2.55
CA LYS A 29 -25.07 18.58 -3.92
C LYS A 29 -26.25 17.61 -3.92
N SER A 30 -27.08 17.85 -4.91
CA SER A 30 -28.39 17.32 -5.24
C SER A 30 -28.56 15.81 -5.09
N LYS A 31 -29.80 15.43 -4.72
CA LYS A 31 -30.49 14.14 -4.95
C LYS A 31 -29.57 12.92 -4.93
N ALA A 32 -29.54 12.24 -3.79
CA ALA A 32 -28.96 10.91 -3.67
C ALA A 32 -29.54 10.00 -4.77
N LEU A 33 -28.70 9.66 -5.75
CA LEU A 33 -28.91 8.47 -6.58
C LEU A 33 -29.06 7.27 -5.61
N PRO A 34 -29.99 6.34 -5.86
CA PRO A 34 -30.12 5.16 -5.02
C PRO A 34 -28.75 4.50 -4.97
N GLN A 35 -28.15 4.47 -3.78
CA GLN A 35 -26.92 3.75 -3.54
C GLN A 35 -27.24 2.29 -3.80
N LEU A 36 -26.96 1.82 -5.02
CA LEU A 36 -26.71 0.43 -5.27
C LEU A 36 -25.44 0.14 -4.47
N LYS A 37 -25.60 -0.21 -3.19
CA LYS A 37 -24.54 -0.76 -2.35
C LYS A 37 -24.20 -2.14 -2.92
N GLY A 38 -23.66 -2.16 -4.13
CA GLY A 38 -23.07 -3.33 -4.73
C GLY A 38 -21.95 -3.76 -3.80
N LYS A 39 -22.00 -5.02 -3.35
CA LYS A 39 -20.94 -5.61 -2.55
C LYS A 39 -19.66 -5.54 -3.38
N LYS A 40 -18.80 -4.54 -3.11
CA LYS A 40 -17.48 -4.44 -3.73
C LYS A 40 -16.66 -5.62 -3.21
N ARG A 41 -16.40 -6.59 -4.08
CA ARG A 41 -15.52 -7.72 -3.78
C ARG A 41 -14.18 -7.47 -4.45
N VAL A 42 -13.11 -7.60 -3.67
CA VAL A 42 -11.74 -7.64 -4.17
C VAL A 42 -11.29 -9.10 -4.09
N SER A 43 -10.61 -9.58 -5.12
CA SER A 43 -10.06 -10.93 -5.17
C SER A 43 -8.62 -10.88 -5.64
N PHE A 44 -7.76 -11.68 -5.03
CA PHE A 44 -6.37 -11.84 -5.45
C PHE A 44 -6.24 -12.99 -6.44
N LYS A 45 -5.37 -12.81 -7.44
CA LYS A 45 -4.99 -13.91 -8.34
C LYS A 45 -4.16 -14.91 -7.52
N ARG A 46 -4.54 -16.19 -7.55
CA ARG A 46 -3.90 -17.25 -6.76
C ARG A 46 -2.80 -18.01 -7.51
N ILE A 47 -2.52 -17.64 -8.75
CA ILE A 47 -1.51 -18.32 -9.57
C ILE A 47 -0.15 -17.65 -9.31
N VAL A 48 0.85 -18.47 -9.00
CA VAL A 48 2.26 -18.06 -8.82
C VAL A 48 3.14 -18.82 -9.81
N GLU A 49 4.19 -18.16 -10.29
CA GLU A 49 5.23 -18.80 -11.09
C GLU A 49 6.31 -19.35 -10.15
N GLN A 50 6.64 -20.63 -10.28
CA GLN A 50 7.72 -21.29 -9.58
C GLN A 50 8.89 -21.48 -10.54
N VAL A 51 10.03 -20.88 -10.17
CA VAL A 51 11.30 -21.02 -10.88
C VAL A 51 12.19 -21.95 -10.08
N THR A 52 12.61 -23.05 -10.71
CA THR A 52 13.50 -24.05 -10.11
C THR A 52 14.69 -24.29 -11.02
N PHE A 53 15.76 -24.86 -10.47
CA PHE A 53 16.93 -25.28 -11.24
C PHE A 53 17.03 -26.79 -11.19
N THR A 54 17.32 -27.37 -12.35
CA THR A 54 17.69 -28.79 -12.47
C THR A 54 19.15 -28.99 -12.07
N ASP A 55 19.57 -30.24 -11.85
CA ASP A 55 20.96 -30.58 -11.51
C ASP A 55 21.95 -30.14 -12.61
N ASP A 56 21.48 -30.06 -13.85
CA ASP A 56 22.22 -29.53 -15.01
C ASP A 56 22.22 -27.99 -15.07
N TRP A 57 21.81 -27.31 -14.00
CA TRP A 57 21.66 -25.84 -13.90
C TRP A 57 20.69 -25.22 -14.90
N LYS A 58 19.86 -26.04 -15.58
CA LYS A 58 18.81 -25.50 -16.45
C LYS A 58 17.66 -24.98 -15.62
N MET A 59 17.20 -23.78 -15.95
CA MET A 59 16.03 -23.16 -15.33
C MET A 59 14.75 -23.83 -15.82
N LEU A 60 13.89 -24.21 -14.88
CA LEU A 60 12.57 -24.78 -15.15
C LEU A 60 11.52 -23.87 -14.51
N THR A 61 10.58 -23.39 -15.31
CA THR A 61 9.45 -22.58 -14.85
C THR A 61 8.17 -23.41 -14.87
N SER A 62 7.35 -23.25 -13.84
CA SER A 62 6.05 -23.90 -13.74
C SER A 62 5.05 -22.98 -13.05
N GLU A 63 3.78 -23.04 -13.44
CA GLU A 63 2.72 -22.31 -12.75
C GLU A 63 2.09 -23.18 -11.66
N SER A 64 1.88 -22.60 -10.48
CA SER A 64 1.26 -23.28 -9.33
C SER A 64 0.15 -22.42 -8.73
N HIS A 65 -0.83 -23.08 -8.11
CA HIS A 65 -1.96 -22.41 -7.45
C HIS A 65 -1.72 -22.37 -5.94
N LEU A 66 -1.89 -21.18 -5.34
CA LEU A 66 -1.90 -21.01 -3.89
C LEU A 66 -3.12 -21.71 -3.30
N ARG A 67 -2.90 -22.37 -2.15
CA ARG A 67 -3.96 -23.03 -1.38
C ARG A 67 -4.99 -22.03 -0.86
N THR A 68 -6.21 -22.51 -0.72
CA THR A 68 -7.32 -21.81 -0.04
C THR A 68 -7.18 -21.90 1.48
N GLU A 69 -7.91 -21.05 2.21
CA GLU A 69 -7.91 -21.07 3.68
C GLU A 69 -8.40 -22.43 4.20
N GLU A 70 -9.44 -22.98 3.57
CA GLU A 70 -10.00 -24.28 3.92
C GLU A 70 -8.99 -25.43 3.71
N GLU A 71 -8.19 -25.36 2.63
CA GLU A 71 -7.13 -26.33 2.34
C GLU A 71 -5.92 -26.23 3.29
N GLN A 72 -5.68 -25.05 3.88
CA GLN A 72 -4.57 -24.84 4.81
C GLN A 72 -4.87 -25.41 6.21
N VAL A 73 -6.13 -25.34 6.66
CA VAL A 73 -6.54 -25.75 8.02
C VAL A 73 -6.40 -27.26 8.25
N GLY A 74 -6.45 -28.08 7.20
CA GLY A 74 -6.31 -29.54 7.27
C GLY A 74 -4.89 -30.08 7.04
N ALA A 75 -3.91 -29.22 6.73
CA ALA A 75 -2.57 -29.66 6.39
C ALA A 75 -1.74 -29.91 7.68
N PRO A 76 -1.13 -31.10 7.86
CA PRO A 76 -0.15 -31.28 8.93
C PRO A 76 0.99 -30.29 8.68
N SER A 77 1.25 -29.45 9.68
CA SER A 77 2.32 -28.46 9.62
C SER A 77 3.67 -29.18 9.51
N ARG A 78 4.17 -29.35 8.28
CA ARG A 78 5.51 -29.89 8.04
C ARG A 78 6.53 -28.80 8.38
N HIS A 79 6.83 -28.66 9.67
CA HIS A 79 8.03 -27.97 10.12
C HIS A 79 9.24 -28.85 9.75
N THR A 80 9.80 -28.65 8.57
CA THR A 80 11.15 -29.13 8.28
C THR A 80 12.09 -27.94 8.41
N ILE A 81 12.71 -27.82 9.58
CA ILE A 81 13.89 -26.99 9.78
C ILE A 81 15.04 -27.79 9.17
N ILE A 82 15.67 -27.26 8.12
CA ILE A 82 17.00 -27.68 7.67
C ILE A 82 17.98 -26.63 8.21
#